data_AF-A0A1J4WE28-F1
#
_entry.id   AF-A0A1J4WE28-F1
#
_cell.length_a   1.000
_cell.length_b   1.000
_cell.length_c   1.000
_cell.angle_alpha   90.00
_cell.angle_beta   90.00
_cell.angle_gamma   90.00
#
_symmetry.space_group_name_H-M   'P 1'
#
loop_
_entity.id
_entity.type
_entity.pdbx_description
1 polymer ?
#
loop_
_entity_poly.entity_id
_entity_poly.type
_entity_poly.pdbx_seq_one_letter_code
_entity_poly.pdbx_strand_id
1 'polypeptide(L)' 'MRTNNISEIARKYQVNPNLLYIWRDQLVERGSSVFETAPDQETNELKAKVGKLEQMIGKKEVELNLLKNFSDFYSSRNIP' A
#
# COMPACT_ATOMS: atom_id res chain seq x y z
N MET A 1 -12.66 -35.23 -6.00
CA MET A 1 -11.67 -34.71 -6.98
C MET A 1 -10.87 -35.88 -7.52
N ARG A 2 -10.75 -36.04 -8.85
CA ARG A 2 -9.89 -37.10 -9.41
C ARG A 2 -8.45 -36.78 -9.06
N THR A 3 -7.85 -37.57 -8.17
CA THR A 3 -6.43 -37.53 -7.84
C THR A 3 -5.65 -38.12 -9.01
N ASN A 4 -5.56 -37.38 -10.13
CA ASN A 4 -4.51 -37.69 -11.11
C ASN A 4 -3.20 -37.55 -10.34
N ASN A 5 -2.42 -38.62 -10.31
CA ASN A 5 -1.19 -38.67 -9.53
C ASN A 5 -0.29 -37.53 -10.04
N ILE A 6 0.29 -36.71 -9.15
CA ILE A 6 1.20 -35.61 -9.53
C ILE A 6 2.28 -36.11 -10.51
N SER A 7 2.66 -37.37 -10.39
CA SER A 7 3.59 -38.07 -11.29
C SER A 7 3.07 -38.24 -12.72
N GLU A 8 1.77 -38.48 -12.91
CA GLU A 8 1.14 -38.56 -14.23
C GLU A 8 1.06 -37.20 -14.91
N ILE A 9 0.74 -36.16 -14.12
CA ILE A 9 0.70 -34.77 -14.62
C ILE A 9 2.12 -34.32 -14.99
N ALA A 10 3.08 -34.57 -14.11
CA ALA A 10 4.49 -34.30 -14.35
C ALA A 10 5.00 -34.98 -15.63
N ARG A 11 4.66 -36.26 -15.85
CA ARG A 11 4.98 -36.98 -17.10
C ARG A 11 4.29 -36.38 -18.32
N LYS A 12 3.00 -36.07 -18.23
CA LYS A 12 2.21 -35.52 -19.35
C LYS A 12 2.76 -34.18 -19.84
N TYR A 13 3.17 -33.31 -18.91
CA TYR A 13 3.66 -31.97 -19.22
C TYR A 13 5.19 -31.86 -19.21
N GLN A 14 5.90 -32.99 -19.06
CA GLN A 14 7.37 -33.05 -18.96
C GLN A 14 7.95 -32.10 -17.91
N VAL A 15 7.24 -31.94 -16.79
CA VAL A 15 7.65 -31.12 -15.65
C VAL A 15 8.24 -32.03 -14.58
N ASN A 16 9.24 -31.54 -13.84
CA ASN A 16 9.78 -32.29 -12.70
C ASN A 16 8.69 -32.48 -11.62
N PRO A 17 8.41 -33.72 -11.16
CA PRO A 17 7.40 -33.97 -10.13
C PRO A 17 7.63 -33.14 -8.85
N ASN A 18 8.89 -32.98 -8.41
CA ASN A 18 9.21 -32.20 -7.21
C ASN A 18 8.81 -30.73 -7.37
N LEU A 19 8.98 -30.16 -8.57
CA LEU A 19 8.59 -28.79 -8.86
C LEU A 19 7.06 -28.63 -8.79
N LEU A 20 6.32 -29.63 -9.31
CA LEU A 20 4.87 -29.63 -9.25
C LEU A 20 4.34 -29.74 -7.81
N TYR A 21 5.01 -30.52 -6.95
CA TYR A 21 4.72 -30.57 -5.51
C TYR A 21 4.93 -29.21 -4.85
N ILE A 22 6.06 -28.56 -5.10
CA ILE A 22 6.37 -27.23 -4.56
C ILE A 22 5.31 -26.21 -4.99
N TRP A 23 4.95 -26.18 -6.27
CA TRP A 23 3.94 -25.24 -6.77
C TRP A 23 2.55 -25.49 -6.20
N ARG A 24 2.16 -26.76 -6.05
CA ARG A 24 0.91 -27.10 -5.38
C ARG A 24 0.90 -26.60 -3.95
N ASP A 25 1.96 -26.87 -3.19
CA ASP A 25 2.03 -26.49 -1.78
C ASP A 25 2.04 -24.97 -1.63
N GLN A 26 2.80 -24.26 -2.48
CA GLN A 26 2.78 -22.80 -2.56
C GLN A 26 1.40 -22.25 -2.93
N LEU A 27 0.70 -22.87 -3.88
CA LEU A 27 -0.64 -22.44 -4.29
C LEU A 27 -1.69 -22.73 -3.21
N VAL A 28 -1.58 -23.81 -2.46
CA VAL A 28 -2.49 -24.11 -1.35
C VAL A 28 -2.23 -23.18 -0.17
N GLU A 29 -0.97 -22.91 0.15
CA GLU A 29 -0.57 -22.05 1.27
C GLU A 29 -0.85 -20.56 0.99
N ARG A 30 -0.55 -20.09 -0.22
CA ARG A 30 -0.58 -18.65 -0.58
C ARG A 30 -1.59 -18.31 -1.65
N GLY A 31 -2.33 -19.28 -2.18
CA GLY A 31 -3.31 -19.02 -3.24
C GLY A 31 -4.46 -18.15 -2.77
N SER A 32 -4.90 -18.29 -1.50
CA SER A 32 -5.96 -17.46 -0.94
C SER A 32 -5.60 -15.98 -0.96
N SER A 33 -4.35 -15.61 -0.63
CA SER A 33 -3.90 -14.22 -0.62
C SER A 33 -3.85 -13.57 -2.01
N VAL A 34 -3.79 -14.36 -3.08
CA VAL A 34 -3.87 -13.86 -4.47
C VAL A 34 -5.30 -13.48 -4.85
N PHE A 35 -6.30 -14.14 -4.24
CA PHE A 35 -7.72 -13.86 -4.45
C PHE A 35 -8.34 -13.00 -3.35
N GLU A 36 -7.59 -12.70 -2.29
CA GLU A 36 -7.95 -11.65 -1.34
C GLU A 36 -7.97 -10.31 -2.10
N THR A 37 -9.17 -9.79 -2.32
CA THR A 37 -9.47 -8.53 -3.02
C THR A 37 -8.90 -7.28 -2.31
N ALA A 38 -8.00 -7.44 -1.35
CA ALA A 38 -7.51 -6.35 -0.50
C ALA A 38 -6.12 -5.74 -0.85
N PRO A 39 -5.50 -5.88 -2.04
CA PRO A 39 -4.34 -5.03 -2.35
C PRO A 39 -4.71 -3.54 -2.41
N ASP A 40 -6.00 -3.23 -2.57
CA ASP A 40 -6.49 -1.85 -2.67
C ASP A 40 -6.94 -1.24 -1.34
N GLN A 41 -7.25 -2.04 -0.31
CA GLN A 41 -7.80 -1.47 0.92
C GLN A 41 -6.73 -0.76 1.75
N GLU A 42 -5.60 -1.42 2.01
CA GLU A 42 -4.47 -0.81 2.72
C GLU A 42 -3.92 0.39 1.94
N THR A 43 -3.80 0.28 0.61
CA THR A 43 -3.31 1.38 -0.22
C THR A 43 -4.28 2.56 -0.27
N ASN A 44 -5.60 2.32 -0.27
CA ASN A 44 -6.60 3.38 -0.18
C ASN A 44 -6.62 4.04 1.20
N GLU A 45 -6.46 3.28 2.28
CA GLU A 45 -6.35 3.81 3.65
C GLU A 45 -5.10 4.67 3.81
N LEU A 46 -3.96 4.22 3.26
CA LEU A 46 -2.72 4.99 3.22
C LEU A 46 -2.88 6.27 2.40
N LYS A 47 -3.48 6.21 1.21
CA LYS A 47 -3.78 7.39 0.38
C LYS A 47 -4.68 8.39 1.10
N ALA A 48 -5.72 7.91 1.78
CA ALA A 48 -6.61 8.76 2.57
C ALA A 48 -5.88 9.44 3.73
N LYS A 49 -4.99 8.72 4.41
CA LYS A 49 -4.15 9.27 5.48
C LYS A 49 -3.18 10.33 4.96
N VAL A 50 -2.55 10.09 3.81
CA VAL A 50 -1.66 11.06 3.15
C VAL A 50 -2.42 12.34 2.82
N GLY A 51 -3.58 12.24 2.15
CA GLY A 51 -4.39 13.42 1.80
C GLY A 51 -4.82 14.23 3.03
N LYS A 52 -5.16 13.57 4.13
CA LYS A 52 -5.49 14.24 5.41
C LYS A 52 -4.28 15.01 5.97
N LEU A 53 -3.09 14.41 5.92
CA LEU A 53 -1.85 15.03 6.39
C LEU A 53 -1.47 16.23 5.53
N GLU A 54 -1.54 16.11 4.21
CA GLU A 54 -1.30 17.21 3.26
C GLU A 54 -2.23 18.40 3.53
N GLN A 55 -3.52 18.14 3.76
CA GLN A 55 -4.48 19.19 4.14
C GLN A 55 -4.12 19.88 5.46
N MET A 56 -3.67 19.12 6.46
CA MET A 56 -3.25 19.68 7.75
C MET A 56 -2.00 20.55 7.62
N ILE A 57 -1.04 20.12 6.79
CA ILE A 57 0.18 20.89 6.51
C ILE A 57 -0.19 22.22 5.85
N GLY A 58 -1.02 22.20 4.80
CA GLY A 58 -1.44 23.42 4.12
C GLY A 58 -2.16 24.42 5.04
N LYS A 59 -3.00 23.95 5.96
CA LYS A 59 -3.64 24.81 6.98
C LYS A 59 -2.60 25.48 7.88
N LYS A 60 -1.64 24.72 8.38
CA LYS A 60 -0.57 25.24 9.25
C LYS A 60 0.33 26.24 8.53
N GLU A 61 0.60 26.02 7.25
CA GLU A 61 1.39 26.95 6.44
C GLU A 61 0.69 28.30 6.27
N VAL A 62 -0.63 28.29 6.05
CA VAL A 62 -1.44 29.52 6.02
C VAL A 62 -1.42 30.23 7.38
N GLU A 63 -1.62 29.51 8.48
CA GLU A 63 -1.57 30.07 9.84
C GLU A 63 -0.21 30.73 10.13
N LEU A 64 0.90 30.06 9.79
CA LEU A 64 2.24 30.60 9.96
C LEU A 64 2.47 31.87 9.12
N ASN A 65 2.03 31.86 7.86
CA ASN A 65 2.15 33.03 7.00
C ASN A 65 1.35 34.22 7.54
N LEU A 66 0.15 33.98 8.05
CA LEU A 66 -0.66 35.03 8.70
C LEU A 66 0.04 35.59 9.94
N LEU A 67 0.52 34.72 10.83
CA LEU A 67 1.24 35.13 12.04
C LEU A 67 2.49 35.95 11.70
N LYS A 68 3.26 35.54 10.69
CA LYS A 68 4.41 36.28 10.20
C LYS A 68 4.01 37.66 9.68
N ASN A 69 2.97 37.74 8.85
CA ASN A 69 2.47 39.02 8.33
C ASN A 69 2.02 39.97 9.44
N PHE A 70 1.34 39.46 10.47
CA PHE A 70 0.97 40.27 11.64
C PHE A 70 2.20 40.75 12.40
N SER A 71 3.14 39.86 12.69
CA SER A 71 4.39 40.21 13.38
C SER A 71 5.17 41.28 12.62
N ASP A 72 5.33 41.12 11.30
CA ASP A 72 6.01 42.07 10.43
C ASP A 72 5.29 43.42 10.40
N PHE A 73 3.95 43.42 10.35
CA PHE A 73 3.14 44.63 10.41
C PHE A 73 3.35 45.43 11.70
N TYR A 74 3.36 44.76 12.86
CA TYR A 74 3.57 45.44 14.16
C TYR A 74 5.03 45.85 14.39
N SER A 75 5.99 45.06 13.91
CA SER A 75 7.42 45.39 13.95
C SER A 75 7.72 46.65 13.11
N SER A 76 7.07 46.76 11.95
CA SER A 76 7.14 47.94 11.06
C SER A 76 6.54 49.20 11.69
N ARG A 77 5.57 49.07 12.60
CA ARG A 77 4.88 50.20 13.26
C ARG A 77 5.53 50.65 14.56
N ASN A 78 6.40 49.84 15.16
CA ASN A 78 7.13 50.15 16.39
C ASN A 78 8.47 50.88 16.15
N ILE A 79 8.58 51.63 15.06
CA ILE A 79 9.68 52.55 14.83
C ILE A 79 9.34 53.86 15.58
N PRO A 80 10.09 54.28 16.62
CA PRO A 80 10.04 55.66 17.12
C PRO A 80 10.61 56.65 16.11
#